data_AF-A0A2V9JF98-F1
#
_entry.id   AF-A0A2V9JF98-F1
#
_cell.length_a   1.000
_cell.length_b   1.000
_cell.length_c   1.000
_cell.angle_alpha   90.00
_cell.angle_beta   90.00
_cell.angle_gamma   90.00
#
_symmetry.space_group_name_H-M   'P 1'
#
loop_
_entity.id
_entity.type
_entity.pdbx_description
1 polymer ?
#
loop_
_entity_poly.entity_id
_entity_poly.type
_entity_poly.pdbx_seq_one_letter_code
_entity_poly.pdbx_strand_id
1 'polypeptide(L)'
;GIFVVKCADEVCANQQRLTHVELINEFICKGFVVEDLFVLKRNNRPGVSRMLKQVHARKNHSYFLVFRKSNGKSRWFGPKKTNAQPPIPGLHQKTPQKV
;
A
#
# COMPACT_ATOMS: atom_id res chain seq x y z
N GLY A 1 -5.49 15.79 -6.80
CA GLY A 1 -4.44 15.26 -7.71
C GLY A 1 -3.81 14.02 -7.11
N ILE A 2 -3.22 13.16 -7.95
CA ILE A 2 -2.49 11.96 -7.51
C ILE A 2 -1.00 12.27 -7.52
N PHE A 3 -0.29 11.84 -6.47
CA PHE A 3 1.14 12.00 -6.31
C PHE A 3 1.76 10.63 -6.06
N VAL A 4 2.68 10.19 -6.92
CA VAL A 4 3.27 8.85 -6.86
C VAL A 4 4.76 9.00 -6.58
N VAL A 5 5.26 8.29 -5.57
CA VAL A 5 6.67 8.31 -5.16
C VAL A 5 7.23 6.90 -5.21
N LYS A 6 8.34 6.74 -5.93
CA LYS A 6 9.18 5.55 -5.80
C LYS A 6 10.31 5.83 -4.83
N CYS A 7 10.46 5.00 -3.82
CA CYS A 7 11.56 5.08 -2.86
C CYS A 7 12.07 3.68 -2.52
N ALA A 8 13.19 3.60 -1.82
CA ALA A 8 13.70 2.35 -1.25
C ALA A 8 14.28 2.67 0.13
N ASP A 9 14.23 1.71 1.03
CA ASP A 9 14.89 1.87 2.33
C ASP A 9 16.39 1.75 2.18
N GLU A 10 17.09 2.55 2.97
CA GLU A 10 18.54 2.60 2.97
C GLU A 10 19.12 2.16 4.32
N VAL A 11 20.41 1.81 4.29
CA VAL A 11 21.19 1.59 5.50
C VAL A 11 22.35 2.57 5.42
N CYS A 12 22.38 3.53 6.34
CA CYS A 12 23.43 4.54 6.43
C CYS A 12 24.03 4.49 7.83
N ALA A 13 25.36 4.57 7.95
CA ALA A 13 26.06 4.57 9.24
C ALA A 13 25.64 3.41 10.19
N ASN A 14 25.47 2.20 9.68
CA ASN A 14 24.97 1.03 10.42
C ASN A 14 23.57 1.18 11.03
N GLN A 15 22.79 2.17 10.60
CA GLN A 15 21.40 2.39 11.02
C GLN A 15 20.46 2.15 9.85
N GLN A 16 19.30 1.55 10.14
CA GLN A 16 18.23 1.41 9.16
C GLN A 16 17.46 2.71 9.03
N ARG A 17 17.32 3.19 7.79
CA ARG A 17 16.55 4.37 7.45
C ARG A 17 15.34 3.90 6.66
N LEU A 18 14.17 3.97 7.32
CA LEU A 18 12.89 3.54 6.74
C LEU A 18 12.26 4.69 5.96
N THR A 19 12.90 5.11 4.87
CA THR A 19 12.53 6.29 4.09
C THR A 19 11.06 6.26 3.64
N HIS A 20 10.51 5.08 3.34
CA HIS A 20 9.10 4.97 2.96
C HIS A 20 8.15 5.39 4.09
N VAL A 21 8.48 5.07 5.35
CA VAL A 21 7.68 5.46 6.53
C VAL A 21 7.78 6.96 6.76
N GLU A 22 8.97 7.53 6.61
CA GLU A 22 9.19 8.97 6.78
C GLU A 22 8.39 9.77 5.76
N LEU A 23 8.41 9.35 4.50
CA LEU A 23 7.60 9.95 3.44
C LEU A 23 6.10 9.87 3.80
N ILE A 24 5.62 8.71 4.24
CA ILE A 24 4.21 8.56 4.64
C ILE A 24 3.85 9.56 5.75
N ASN A 25 4.63 9.61 6.83
CA ASN A 25 4.37 10.48 7.97
C ASN A 25 4.37 11.97 7.55
N GLU A 26 5.38 12.38 6.79
CA GLU A 26 5.50 13.76 6.28
C GLU A 26 4.32 14.16 5.38
N PHE A 27 3.92 13.28 4.46
CA PHE A 27 2.83 13.59 3.53
C PHE A 27 1.45 13.53 4.20
N ILE A 28 1.25 12.68 5.20
CA ILE A 28 0.04 12.70 6.02
C ILE A 28 -0.08 14.03 6.76
N CYS A 29 1.00 14.53 7.37
CA CYS A 29 1.02 15.85 8.01
C CYS A 29 0.69 17.00 7.03
N LYS A 30 1.02 16.83 5.74
CA LYS A 30 0.73 17.80 4.66
C LYS A 30 -0.67 17.62 4.06
N GLY A 31 -1.51 16.74 4.60
CA GLY A 31 -2.89 16.53 4.15
C GLY A 31 -3.03 15.62 2.93
N PHE A 32 -2.03 14.79 2.64
CA PHE A 32 -2.18 13.69 1.68
C PHE A 32 -2.73 12.45 2.36
N VAL A 33 -3.49 11.66 1.61
CA VAL A 33 -3.94 10.33 2.02
C VAL A 33 -3.15 9.29 1.23
N VAL A 34 -2.61 8.29 1.92
CA VAL A 34 -2.03 7.10 1.27
C VAL A 34 -3.19 6.25 0.76
N GLU A 35 -3.28 6.06 -0.55
CA GLU A 35 -4.27 5.19 -1.17
C GLU A 35 -3.73 3.77 -1.30
N ASP A 36 -2.56 3.64 -1.92
CA ASP A 36 -1.94 2.34 -2.22
C ASP A 36 -0.45 2.35 -1.90
N LEU A 37 0.05 1.19 -1.49
CA LEU A 37 1.46 0.90 -1.30
C LEU A 37 1.82 -0.37 -2.05
N PHE A 38 2.68 -0.23 -3.06
CA PHE A 38 3.22 -1.35 -3.81
C PHE A 38 4.65 -1.65 -3.40
N VAL A 39 4.95 -2.92 -3.16
CA VAL A 39 6.32 -3.39 -2.90
C VAL A 39 6.84 -4.09 -4.14
N LEU A 40 7.85 -3.51 -4.78
CA LEU A 40 8.48 -4.05 -5.97
C LEU A 40 9.77 -4.73 -5.58
N LYS A 41 9.81 -6.06 -5.67
CA LYS A 41 11.00 -6.85 -5.45
C LYS A 41 11.80 -6.97 -6.74
N ARG A 42 13.11 -6.75 -6.68
CA ARG A 42 14.01 -7.10 -7.79
C ARG A 42 14.39 -8.57 -7.68
N ASN A 43 14.34 -9.31 -8.79
CA ASN A 43 14.69 -10.75 -8.79
C ASN A 43 16.20 -11.01 -8.68
N ASN A 44 17.03 -10.04 -9.08
CA ASN A 44 18.48 -10.18 -9.02
C ASN A 44 18.97 -10.10 -7.57
N ARG A 45 20.08 -10.79 -7.28
CA ARG A 45 20.81 -10.63 -6.03
C ARG A 45 21.58 -9.30 -6.08
N PRO A 46 21.45 -8.42 -5.07
CA PRO A 46 22.24 -7.20 -5.00
C PRO A 46 23.72 -7.58 -4.91
N GLY A 47 24.51 -7.09 -5.87
CA GLY A 47 25.96 -7.25 -5.91
C GLY A 47 26.59 -6.53 -4.73
N VAL A 48 27.43 -7.24 -3.98
CA VAL A 48 28.13 -6.68 -2.83
C VAL A 48 29.61 -6.87 -3.04
N SER A 49 30.33 -5.75 -3.13
CA SER A 49 31.78 -5.74 -3.21
C SER A 49 32.36 -5.32 -1.85
N ARG A 50 33.39 -6.02 -1.38
CA ARG A 50 34.20 -5.66 -0.19
C ARG A 50 33.47 -5.66 1.17
N MET A 51 32.32 -6.32 1.32
CA MET A 51 31.64 -6.46 2.62
C MET A 51 32.15 -7.71 3.37
N LEU A 52 32.82 -7.51 4.51
CA LEU A 52 33.35 -8.60 5.34
C LEU A 52 32.31 -9.21 6.29
N LYS A 53 31.41 -8.39 6.85
CA LYS A 53 30.35 -8.83 7.77
C LYS A 53 29.04 -8.12 7.45
N GLN A 54 27.98 -8.89 7.18
CA GLN A 54 26.65 -8.36 6.94
C GLN A 54 25.90 -8.24 8.28
N VAL A 55 25.66 -7.02 8.74
CA VAL A 55 24.95 -6.73 10.01
C VAL A 55 23.45 -6.53 9.79
N HIS A 56 23.06 -6.03 8.61
CA HIS A 56 21.67 -5.75 8.25
C HIS A 56 21.23 -6.57 7.02
N ALA A 57 19.95 -6.86 6.92
CA ALA A 57 19.39 -7.49 5.73
C ALA A 57 19.53 -6.57 4.51
N ARG A 58 19.89 -7.14 3.36
CA ARG A 58 20.02 -6.39 2.11
C ARG A 58 18.64 -5.93 1.64
N LYS A 59 18.53 -4.63 1.36
CA LYS A 59 17.31 -4.04 0.81
C LYS A 59 17.29 -4.35 -0.69
N ASN A 60 16.37 -5.21 -1.09
CA ASN A 60 16.18 -5.64 -2.48
C ASN A 60 14.73 -5.42 -2.93
N HIS A 61 14.13 -4.37 -2.40
CA HIS A 61 12.79 -3.94 -2.70
C HIS A 61 12.78 -2.42 -2.86
N SER A 62 11.89 -1.94 -3.72
CA SER A 62 11.49 -0.55 -3.81
C SER A 62 10.02 -0.46 -3.44
N TYR A 63 9.62 0.66 -2.87
CA TYR A 63 8.24 0.99 -2.57
C TYR A 63 7.73 1.98 -3.62
N PHE A 64 6.51 1.78 -4.09
CA PHE A 64 5.73 2.78 -4.82
C PHE A 64 4.57 3.18 -3.92
N LEU A 65 4.60 4.44 -3.47
CA LEU A 65 3.57 5.04 -2.64
C LEU A 65 2.66 5.89 -3.52
N VAL A 66 1.36 5.63 -3.46
CA VAL A 66 0.35 6.41 -4.16
C VAL A 66 -0.37 7.27 -3.14
N PHE A 67 -0.15 8.58 -3.25
CA PHE A 67 -0.80 9.58 -2.42
C PHE A 67 -1.90 10.30 -3.21
N ARG A 68 -3.01 10.58 -2.55
CA ARG A 68 -4.07 11.42 -3.07
C ARG A 68 -4.12 12.71 -2.26
N LYS A 69 -3.96 13.85 -2.95
CA LYS A 69 -4.20 15.16 -2.34
C LYS A 69 -5.70 15.32 -2.18
N SER A 70 -6.17 15.31 -0.94
CA SER A 70 -7.59 15.50 -0.65
C SER A 70 -7.94 16.97 -0.85
N ASN A 71 -8.81 17.30 -1.82
CA ASN A 71 -9.37 18.65 -1.97
C ASN A 71 -10.49 18.93 -0.92
N GLY A 72 -10.60 18.10 0.14
CA GLY A 72 -11.60 18.19 1.21
C GLY A 72 -11.54 16.96 2.14
N LYS A 73 -12.31 16.95 3.25
CA LYS A 73 -12.36 15.87 4.28
C LYS A 73 -12.97 14.53 3.79
N SER A 74 -12.83 14.20 2.51
CA SER A 74 -13.38 12.96 1.96
C SER A 74 -12.43 11.79 2.26
N ARG A 75 -12.66 11.17 3.41
CA ARG A 75 -12.13 9.83 3.72
C ARG A 75 -12.64 8.86 2.66
N TRP A 76 -11.78 7.96 2.18
CA TRP A 76 -12.21 6.88 1.28
C TRP A 76 -13.29 6.03 1.99
N PHE A 77 -14.48 5.94 1.42
CA PHE A 77 -15.65 5.25 2.00
C PHE A 77 -15.79 3.79 1.53
N GLY A 78 -14.76 3.25 0.89
CA GLY A 78 -14.86 1.96 0.21
C GLY A 78 -15.62 2.03 -1.11
N PRO A 79 -15.73 0.89 -1.80
CA PRO A 79 -16.67 0.76 -2.90
C PRO A 79 -18.06 1.08 -2.37
N LYS A 80 -18.75 2.07 -2.95
CA LYS A 80 -20.18 2.24 -2.68
C LYS A 80 -20.84 0.92 -3.07
N LYS A 81 -21.54 0.26 -2.14
CA LYS A 81 -22.39 -0.89 -2.50
C LYS A 81 -23.39 -0.38 -3.53
N THR A 82 -23.15 -0.64 -4.81
CA THR A 82 -24.21 -0.63 -5.80
C THR A 82 -25.16 -1.74 -5.38
N ASN A 83 -26.46 -1.44 -5.28
CA ASN A 83 -27.52 -2.42 -4.98
C ASN A 83 -27.69 -3.49 -6.10
N ALA A 84 -26.64 -3.77 -6.87
CA ALA A 84 -26.58 -4.74 -7.93
C ALA A 84 -25.84 -6.00 -7.43
N GLN A 85 -26.40 -6.67 -6.42
CA GLN A 85 -26.19 -8.11 -6.35
C GLN A 85 -27.11 -8.71 -7.43
N PRO A 86 -26.55 -9.31 -8.51
CA PRO A 86 -27.39 -10.09 -9.39
C PRO A 86 -28.06 -11.19 -8.54
N PRO A 87 -29.36 -11.45 -8.74
CA PRO A 87 -30.02 -12.52 -8.01
C PRO A 87 -29.23 -13.81 -8.22
N ILE A 88 -28.82 -14.45 -7.12
CA ILE A 88 -28.15 -15.74 -7.16
C ILE A 88 -29.12 -16.72 -7.83
N PRO A 89 -28.79 -17.30 -9.00
CA PRO A 89 -29.65 -18.31 -9.61
C PRO A 89 -29.69 -19.52 -8.68
N GLY A 90 -30.85 -19.80 -8.08
CA GLY A 90 -31.08 -21.02 -7.31
C GLY A 90 -31.55 -20.88 -5.86
N LEU A 91 -31.67 -19.67 -5.30
CA LEU A 91 -32.30 -19.51 -3.99
C LEU A 91 -33.82 -19.43 -4.15
N HIS A 92 -34.49 -20.58 -4.26
CA HIS A 92 -35.94 -20.66 -4.05
C HIS A 92 -36.25 -20.13 -2.65
N GLN A 93 -36.82 -18.94 -2.56
CA GLN A 93 -37.48 -18.49 -1.33
C GLN A 93 -38.64 -19.45 -1.09
N LYS A 94 -38.48 -20.39 -0.16
CA LYS A 94 -39.59 -21.18 0.34
C LYS A 94 -40.56 -20.21 1.01
N THR A 95 -41.65 -19.90 0.32
CA THR A 95 -42.82 -19.26 0.93
C THR A 95 -43.28 -20.14 2.09
N PRO A 96 -43.49 -19.60 3.30
CA PRO A 96 -44.06 -20.37 4.38
C PRO A 96 -45.48 -20.76 3.98
N GLN A 97 -45.73 -22.06 3.85
CA GLN A 97 -47.08 -22.59 3.70
C GLN A 97 -47.85 -22.19 4.96
N LYS A 98 -48.90 -21.37 4.78
CA LYS A 98 -49.87 -21.11 5.83
C LYS A 98 -50.61 -22.42 6.13
N VAL A 99 -50.49 -22.87 7.38
CA VAL A 99 -51.34 -23.90 7.98
C VAL A 99 -52.68 -23.27 8.34
#